data_AF-A0A2B4RTV2-F1
#
_entry.id   AF-A0A2B4RTV2-F1
#
_cell.length_a   1.000
_cell.length_b   1.000
_cell.length_c   1.000
_cell.angle_alpha   90.00
_cell.angle_beta   90.00
_cell.angle_gamma   90.00
#
_symmetry.space_group_name_H-M   'P 1'
#
loop_
_entity.id
_entity.type
_entity.pdbx_description
1 polymer ?
#
loop_
_entity_poly.entity_id
_entity_poly.type
_entity_poly.pdbx_seq_one_letter_code
_entity_poly.pdbx_strand_id
1 'polypeptide(L)'
;MDIRSPFQAFLVVFLVVLTVEGKKHDTLEAREEKIRTVRDVEVEIDYEPVGCFRDEKKDRALSKLVKIFRKKGSLPDNKVIWDFWEDMSKVIQLCAESAFKEGYTAIVGLQYFGECWSGKDAAMTYSKHGKSGNCINGVGKASTNYIYRIKVNPLPVKSSSCSVEGQTYDEGDSMEVFNGDLKNGQCDQCTCSSGKLDDCHFLFDCVMNDSSCNGYVKTSAQCCPKCQKDVPSNAPVCKVNDQTYKQGDSLELLRDFHGNQLAECHQCTCMAGNLEKCHRIYYCEKNKAGCKSHIKIPGQCCPACARVVPKPSSPYCKVGARHYKDGESLEVSNMSTDKKTAACDQCSCKGGKIEGCHHLFHCIMDDPKCVRYEHRVDQCCPACVLANPKPPAHSCKINGRLFKDGESSEVLHQSADKSSIICQQCRCDAGKHKCHKIFDCDIQKQACEKSVKITGQCCPVCACYNNGQQLSPGDQWQKVSGEDCVTCTCQQGGIAHCTRKPGGCQSE
;
A
#
# COMPACT_ATOMS: atom_id res chain seq x y z
N MET A 1 28.42 78.32 -24.14
CA MET A 1 28.59 77.01 -23.49
C MET A 1 28.74 77.28 -22.02
N ASP A 2 27.93 76.79 -21.10
CA ASP A 2 26.70 76.00 -21.18
C ASP A 2 26.23 75.88 -19.73
N ILE A 3 25.06 76.42 -19.36
CA ILE A 3 24.39 76.00 -18.12
C ILE A 3 22.90 75.91 -18.43
N ARG A 4 22.46 74.66 -18.63
CA ARG A 4 21.07 74.26 -18.85
C ARG A 4 20.31 74.26 -17.52
N SER A 5 19.13 74.88 -17.56
CA SER A 5 17.95 74.58 -16.74
C SER A 5 17.49 73.13 -17.00
N PRO A 6 16.76 72.47 -16.07
CA PRO A 6 15.30 72.61 -16.12
C PRO A 6 14.58 72.69 -14.76
N PHE A 7 13.52 73.50 -14.79
CA PHE A 7 12.22 73.39 -14.13
C PHE A 7 11.75 71.95 -13.86
N GLN A 8 11.32 71.65 -12.62
CA GLN A 8 9.91 71.65 -12.16
C GLN A 8 9.80 70.83 -10.88
N ALA A 9 9.58 71.50 -9.75
CA ALA A 9 9.31 70.88 -8.46
C ALA A 9 7.81 70.59 -8.32
N PHE A 10 7.45 69.34 -8.00
CA PHE A 10 6.18 69.02 -7.38
C PHE A 10 6.41 68.23 -6.10
N LEU A 11 5.85 68.79 -5.02
CA LEU A 11 5.83 68.32 -3.65
C LEU A 11 5.15 66.94 -3.54
N VAL A 12 5.77 65.99 -2.83
CA VAL A 12 5.05 64.95 -2.08
C VAL A 12 5.67 64.84 -0.70
N VAL A 13 4.81 65.05 0.30
CA VAL A 13 5.09 65.16 1.73
C VAL A 13 5.57 63.82 2.31
N PHE A 14 6.75 63.80 2.93
CA PHE A 14 7.20 62.70 3.78
C PHE A 14 6.82 62.97 5.24
N LEU A 15 6.03 62.07 5.82
CA LEU A 15 5.76 62.01 7.27
C LEU A 15 6.92 61.32 7.97
N VAL A 16 7.38 61.98 9.03
CA VAL A 16 8.52 61.67 9.89
C VAL A 16 8.29 60.39 10.70
N VAL A 17 9.25 59.46 10.68
CA VAL A 17 9.38 58.41 11.70
C VAL A 17 10.63 58.73 12.54
N LEU A 18 10.40 59.13 13.79
CA LEU A 18 11.44 59.27 14.81
C LEU A 18 11.87 57.86 15.26
N THR A 19 13.10 57.46 14.94
CA THR A 19 13.74 56.28 15.53
C THR A 19 14.29 56.66 16.91
N VAL A 20 13.69 56.14 17.97
CA VAL A 20 14.24 56.20 19.33
C VAL A 20 15.13 54.98 19.55
N GLU A 21 16.39 55.25 19.89
CA GLU A 21 17.41 54.27 20.24
C GLU A 21 17.02 53.48 21.50
N GLY A 22 16.82 52.17 21.32
CA GLY A 22 16.75 51.19 22.40
C GLY A 22 18.12 50.53 22.59
N LYS A 23 18.66 50.64 23.81
CA LYS A 23 19.98 50.15 24.25
C LYS A 23 20.29 48.72 23.79
N LYS A 24 21.46 48.57 23.16
CA LYS A 24 22.11 47.30 22.85
C LYS A 24 22.54 46.64 24.17
N HIS A 25 21.81 45.63 24.62
CA HIS A 25 22.27 44.74 25.67
C HIS A 25 23.27 43.77 25.06
N ASP A 26 24.55 43.96 25.36
CA ASP A 26 25.55 42.90 25.21
C ASP A 26 25.21 41.77 26.18
N THR A 27 24.84 40.61 25.63
CA THR A 27 25.08 39.31 26.24
C THR A 27 25.69 38.42 25.17
N LEU A 28 26.92 37.99 25.41
CA LEU A 28 27.58 36.90 24.70
C LEU A 28 26.68 35.65 24.66
N GLU A 29 26.87 34.85 23.61
CA GLU A 29 26.31 33.52 23.35
C GLU A 29 24.97 33.44 22.60
N ALA A 30 24.92 34.09 21.44
CA ALA A 30 24.32 33.44 20.26
C ALA A 30 25.22 32.26 19.83
N ARG A 31 25.18 31.13 20.55
CA ARG A 31 25.46 29.83 19.92
C ARG A 31 24.25 29.54 19.04
N GLU A 32 24.48 29.24 17.77
CA GLU A 32 23.45 28.83 16.81
C GLU A 32 22.54 27.76 17.43
N GLU A 33 21.31 28.12 17.82
CA GLU A 33 20.31 27.14 18.23
C GLU A 33 19.91 26.35 16.97
N LYS A 34 20.44 25.13 16.82
CA LYS A 34 20.18 24.24 15.69
C LYS A 34 18.70 23.79 15.74
N ILE A 35 17.82 24.54 15.08
CA ILE A 35 16.40 24.19 14.90
C ILE A 35 16.28 23.30 13.67
N ARG A 36 15.84 22.05 13.85
CA ARG A 36 15.58 21.13 12.75
C ARG A 36 14.17 21.37 12.21
N THR A 37 14.07 21.69 10.92
CA THR A 37 12.78 21.88 10.24
C THR A 37 12.07 20.55 10.02
N VAL A 38 10.74 20.56 10.06
CA VAL A 38 9.94 19.35 9.82
C VAL A 38 9.97 19.00 8.33
N ARG A 39 10.59 17.87 7.97
CA ARG A 39 10.58 17.39 6.58
C ARG A 39 9.20 16.88 6.17
N ASP A 40 8.91 16.96 4.87
CA ASP A 40 7.74 16.30 4.28
C ASP A 40 8.09 14.83 4.00
N VAL A 41 7.18 13.92 4.34
CA VAL A 41 7.32 12.47 4.07
C VAL A 41 6.05 11.98 3.39
N GLU A 42 6.21 11.28 2.27
CA GLU A 42 5.10 10.65 1.58
C GLU A 42 4.58 9.46 2.38
N VAL A 43 3.26 9.38 2.54
CA VAL A 43 2.62 8.29 3.27
C VAL A 43 1.46 7.71 2.48
N GLU A 44 1.30 6.39 2.60
CA GLU A 44 0.08 5.70 2.25
C GLU A 44 -0.80 5.52 3.49
N ILE A 45 -2.11 5.66 3.28
CA ILE A 45 -3.10 5.46 4.33
C ILE A 45 -3.75 4.09 4.16
N ASP A 46 -3.74 3.31 5.24
CA ASP A 46 -4.48 2.08 5.40
C ASP A 46 -5.61 2.25 6.42
N TYR A 47 -6.51 1.27 6.44
CA TYR A 47 -7.54 1.23 7.47
C TYR A 47 -7.86 -0.19 7.91
N GLU A 48 -8.32 -0.32 9.15
CA GLU A 48 -8.79 -1.59 9.71
C GLU A 48 -10.20 -1.46 10.26
N PRO A 49 -11.10 -2.41 9.96
CA PRO A 49 -12.44 -2.40 10.53
C PRO A 49 -12.39 -2.66 12.04
N VAL A 50 -13.04 -1.78 12.81
CA VAL A 50 -13.20 -1.93 14.26
C VAL A 50 -14.58 -2.47 14.59
N GLY A 51 -15.63 -1.98 13.93
CA GLY A 51 -16.98 -2.49 14.09
C GLY A 51 -18.06 -1.39 14.09
N CYS A 52 -19.28 -1.79 14.44
CA CYS A 52 -20.47 -0.95 14.36
C CYS A 52 -20.88 -0.40 15.72
N PHE A 53 -21.03 0.93 15.82
CA PHE A 53 -21.27 1.64 17.09
C PHE A 53 -22.39 2.68 16.95
N ARG A 54 -23.19 2.84 18.00
CA ARG A 54 -24.27 3.83 18.01
C ARG A 54 -23.70 5.25 17.99
N ASP A 55 -24.48 6.18 17.48
CA ASP A 55 -24.16 7.59 17.52
C ASP A 55 -25.38 8.42 17.89
N GLU A 56 -25.16 9.53 18.57
CA GLU A 56 -26.22 10.41 19.04
C GLU A 56 -26.02 11.82 18.51
N LYS A 57 -27.02 12.37 17.80
CA LYS A 57 -26.87 13.67 17.14
C LYS A 57 -26.54 14.82 18.08
N LYS A 58 -27.08 14.79 19.30
CA LYS A 58 -26.87 15.82 20.34
C LYS A 58 -25.58 15.60 21.14
N ASP A 59 -25.03 14.39 21.11
CA ASP A 59 -23.80 14.02 21.79
C ASP A 59 -22.95 13.11 20.90
N ARG A 60 -22.41 13.65 19.80
CA ARG A 60 -21.75 12.84 18.78
C ARG A 60 -20.55 12.08 19.34
N ALA A 61 -20.41 10.80 18.99
CA ALA A 61 -19.22 10.00 19.27
C ALA A 61 -18.01 10.48 18.45
N LEU A 62 -18.25 10.97 17.24
CA LEU A 62 -17.26 11.57 16.36
C LEU A 62 -17.69 13.01 16.04
N SER A 63 -16.93 14.00 16.51
CA SER A 63 -17.37 15.39 16.55
C SER A 63 -17.26 16.15 15.22
N LYS A 64 -16.58 15.59 14.21
CA LYS A 64 -16.25 16.27 12.95
C LYS A 64 -16.78 15.53 11.75
N LEU A 65 -17.68 16.16 11.01
CA LEU A 65 -18.06 15.74 9.67
C LEU A 65 -16.95 16.16 8.70
N VAL A 66 -16.14 15.21 8.26
CA VAL A 66 -15.00 15.43 7.37
C VAL A 66 -15.48 15.64 5.93
N LYS A 67 -16.36 14.75 5.44
CA LYS A 67 -16.82 14.78 4.05
C LYS A 67 -18.17 14.05 3.88
N ILE A 68 -18.95 14.46 2.89
CA ILE A 68 -20.23 13.83 2.54
C ILE A 68 -20.10 13.21 1.13
N PHE A 69 -19.95 11.89 1.05
CA PHE A 69 -19.80 11.15 -0.22
C PHE A 69 -21.12 10.87 -0.95
N ARG A 70 -22.24 11.23 -0.32
CA ARG A 70 -23.58 11.10 -0.92
C ARG A 70 -23.93 12.20 -1.91
N LYS A 71 -23.20 13.32 -1.87
CA LYS A 71 -23.47 14.46 -2.74
C LYS A 71 -22.96 14.18 -4.16
N LYS A 72 -23.69 14.62 -5.17
CA LYS A 72 -23.22 14.54 -6.57
C LYS A 72 -21.87 15.25 -6.71
N GLY A 73 -20.93 14.63 -7.41
CA GLY A 73 -19.58 15.17 -7.62
C GLY A 73 -18.63 15.06 -6.42
N SER A 74 -19.03 14.40 -5.33
CA SER A 74 -18.15 14.19 -4.17
C SER A 74 -17.20 13.00 -4.31
N LEU A 75 -17.45 12.14 -5.32
CA LEU A 75 -16.67 10.97 -5.69
C LEU A 75 -16.01 11.17 -7.06
N PRO A 76 -14.87 10.49 -7.34
CA PRO A 76 -14.19 10.57 -8.63
C PRO A 76 -15.06 10.12 -9.81
N ASP A 77 -14.65 10.49 -11.03
CA ASP A 77 -15.17 9.96 -12.29
C ASP A 77 -16.70 10.07 -12.47
N ASN A 78 -17.30 11.13 -11.90
CA ASN A 78 -18.76 11.37 -11.90
C ASN A 78 -19.58 10.23 -11.27
N LYS A 79 -18.96 9.35 -10.48
CA LYS A 79 -19.63 8.26 -9.79
C LYS A 79 -20.50 8.77 -8.64
N VAL A 80 -21.52 7.99 -8.32
CA VAL A 80 -22.32 8.16 -7.10
C VAL A 80 -22.03 7.04 -6.13
N ILE A 81 -22.36 7.25 -4.86
CA ILE A 81 -22.05 6.28 -3.80
C ILE A 81 -22.66 4.91 -4.04
N TRP A 82 -23.81 4.86 -4.71
CA TRP A 82 -24.53 3.62 -5.03
C TRP A 82 -23.79 2.75 -6.05
N ASP A 83 -22.90 3.33 -6.86
CA ASP A 83 -22.03 2.58 -7.78
C ASP A 83 -21.01 1.71 -7.02
N PHE A 84 -20.76 2.01 -5.74
CA PHE A 84 -19.84 1.28 -4.86
C PHE A 84 -20.56 0.39 -3.85
N TRP A 85 -21.89 0.20 -3.96
CA TRP A 85 -22.68 -0.42 -2.89
C TRP A 85 -22.25 -1.86 -2.54
N GLU A 86 -21.81 -2.63 -3.53
CA GLU A 86 -21.30 -3.99 -3.34
C GLU A 86 -19.93 -4.01 -2.67
N ASP A 87 -19.11 -2.98 -2.89
CA ASP A 87 -17.78 -2.84 -2.31
C ASP A 87 -17.47 -1.37 -1.96
N MET A 88 -17.77 -1.02 -0.70
CA MET A 88 -17.59 0.33 -0.17
C MET A 88 -16.12 0.68 0.11
N SER A 89 -15.16 -0.23 -0.16
CA SER A 89 -13.74 -0.06 0.18
C SER A 89 -13.14 1.24 -0.37
N LYS A 90 -13.54 1.65 -1.57
CA LYS A 90 -13.07 2.92 -2.17
C LYS A 90 -13.56 4.13 -1.39
N VAL A 91 -14.82 4.12 -0.95
CA VAL A 91 -15.43 5.21 -0.17
C VAL A 91 -14.80 5.27 1.23
N ILE A 92 -14.55 4.10 1.84
CA ILE A 92 -13.87 3.99 3.14
C ILE A 92 -12.44 4.54 3.04
N GLN A 93 -11.68 4.14 2.02
CA GLN A 93 -10.33 4.64 1.77
C GLN A 93 -10.32 6.16 1.63
N LEU A 94 -11.22 6.72 0.80
CA LEU A 94 -11.32 8.17 0.62
C LEU A 94 -11.69 8.91 1.92
N CYS A 95 -12.49 8.28 2.78
CA CYS A 95 -12.81 8.82 4.10
C CYS A 95 -11.57 8.87 5.00
N ALA A 96 -10.81 7.78 5.09
CA ALA A 96 -9.57 7.70 5.87
C ALA A 96 -8.55 8.74 5.40
N GLU A 97 -8.30 8.83 4.09
CA GLU A 97 -7.39 9.81 3.50
C GLU A 97 -7.83 11.27 3.75
N SER A 98 -9.14 11.55 3.59
CA SER A 98 -9.67 12.91 3.80
C SER A 98 -9.56 13.32 5.27
N ALA A 99 -9.86 12.41 6.20
CA ALA A 99 -9.76 12.67 7.62
C ALA A 99 -8.30 12.87 8.03
N PHE A 100 -7.41 12.02 7.52
CA PHE A 100 -5.98 12.12 7.79
C PHE A 100 -5.42 13.45 7.28
N LYS A 101 -5.76 13.89 6.07
CA LYS A 101 -5.35 15.21 5.53
C LYS A 101 -5.84 16.39 6.36
N GLU A 102 -6.93 16.24 7.10
CA GLU A 102 -7.46 17.25 8.03
C GLU A 102 -6.87 17.14 9.45
N GLY A 103 -5.87 16.29 9.66
CA GLY A 103 -5.19 16.10 10.95
C GLY A 103 -5.88 15.12 11.90
N TYR A 104 -6.90 14.39 11.44
CA TYR A 104 -7.54 13.33 12.23
C TYR A 104 -6.92 11.98 11.88
N THR A 105 -5.96 11.54 12.70
CA THR A 105 -5.02 10.47 12.32
C THR A 105 -5.33 9.09 12.88
N ALA A 106 -6.34 8.95 13.76
CA ALA A 106 -6.55 7.72 14.52
C ALA A 106 -7.79 6.91 14.11
N ILE A 107 -8.96 7.55 14.03
CA ILE A 107 -10.25 6.87 13.83
C ILE A 107 -11.10 7.64 12.83
N VAL A 108 -11.78 6.91 11.94
CA VAL A 108 -12.88 7.42 11.13
C VAL A 108 -14.13 6.56 11.30
N GLY A 109 -15.30 7.16 11.03
CA GLY A 109 -16.57 6.46 11.03
C GLY A 109 -17.39 6.84 9.81
N LEU A 110 -18.03 5.85 9.19
CA LEU A 110 -19.02 6.10 8.14
C LEU A 110 -20.42 5.98 8.71
N GLN A 111 -21.18 7.06 8.60
CA GLN A 111 -22.59 7.15 8.98
C GLN A 111 -23.48 7.35 7.76
N TYR A 112 -24.75 6.98 7.89
CA TYR A 112 -25.79 7.29 6.92
C TYR A 112 -25.37 6.99 5.48
N PHE A 113 -24.73 5.83 5.32
CA PHE A 113 -24.20 5.25 4.08
C PHE A 113 -22.99 5.95 3.45
N GLY A 114 -22.59 7.15 3.86
CA GLY A 114 -21.53 7.90 3.19
C GLY A 114 -21.12 9.23 3.81
N GLU A 115 -21.53 9.52 5.03
CA GLU A 115 -21.00 10.65 5.79
C GLU A 115 -19.75 10.18 6.52
N CYS A 116 -18.63 10.81 6.21
CA CYS A 116 -17.34 10.54 6.82
C CYS A 116 -17.17 11.40 8.06
N TRP A 117 -17.08 10.76 9.22
CA TRP A 117 -16.94 11.39 10.52
C TRP A 117 -15.60 11.04 11.17
N SER A 118 -15.05 11.96 11.96
CA SER A 118 -13.84 11.77 12.76
C SER A 118 -13.80 12.80 13.90
N GLY A 119 -12.63 13.06 14.49
CA GLY A 119 -12.41 14.04 15.54
C GLY A 119 -11.06 13.83 16.22
N LYS A 120 -10.56 14.86 16.92
CA LYS A 120 -9.30 14.77 17.69
C LYS A 120 -9.38 13.67 18.75
N ASP A 121 -10.54 13.54 19.39
CA ASP A 121 -10.77 12.58 20.47
C ASP A 121 -11.40 11.25 19.99
N ALA A 122 -11.47 11.03 18.68
CA ALA A 122 -12.21 9.91 18.10
C ALA A 122 -11.73 8.54 18.60
N ALA A 123 -10.43 8.40 18.90
CA ALA A 123 -9.86 7.17 19.47
C ALA A 123 -10.43 6.80 20.85
N MET A 124 -10.90 7.78 21.63
CA MET A 124 -11.44 7.58 22.97
C MET A 124 -12.96 7.53 22.96
N THR A 125 -13.61 8.25 22.04
CA THR A 125 -15.06 8.49 22.08
C THR A 125 -15.88 7.64 21.13
N TYR A 126 -15.27 6.96 20.15
CA TYR A 126 -16.01 6.25 19.09
C TYR A 126 -17.01 5.21 19.62
N SER A 127 -16.74 4.61 20.78
CA SER A 127 -17.52 3.53 21.37
C SER A 127 -18.43 3.98 22.52
N LYS A 128 -18.48 5.28 22.84
CA LYS A 128 -19.12 5.79 24.07
C LYS A 128 -20.61 5.44 24.19
N HIS A 129 -21.31 5.24 23.06
CA HIS A 129 -22.73 4.90 23.00
C HIS A 129 -23.01 3.40 22.83
N GLY A 130 -21.96 2.57 22.89
CA GLY A 130 -22.04 1.13 22.75
C GLY A 130 -22.20 0.62 21.32
N LYS A 131 -22.21 -0.70 21.19
CA LYS A 131 -22.28 -1.41 19.90
C LYS A 131 -23.68 -1.29 19.25
N SER A 132 -23.72 -1.38 17.92
CA SER A 132 -24.93 -1.37 17.11
C SER A 132 -24.90 -2.51 16.10
N GLY A 133 -26.07 -3.01 15.71
CA GLY A 133 -26.24 -3.89 14.54
C GLY A 133 -26.64 -3.15 13.27
N ASN A 134 -26.82 -1.82 13.35
CA ASN A 134 -27.36 -1.00 12.27
C ASN A 134 -26.30 -0.53 11.28
N CYS A 135 -25.38 -1.42 10.90
CA CYS A 135 -24.45 -1.21 9.81
C CYS A 135 -24.68 -2.22 8.70
N ILE A 136 -24.24 -1.88 7.49
CA ILE A 136 -24.32 -2.74 6.32
C ILE A 136 -23.16 -2.41 5.39
N ASN A 137 -22.53 -3.43 4.78
CA ASN A 137 -21.43 -3.26 3.83
C ASN A 137 -20.30 -2.34 4.34
N GLY A 138 -19.96 -2.42 5.62
CA GLY A 138 -18.91 -1.59 6.22
C GLY A 138 -19.29 -0.12 6.46
N VAL A 139 -20.56 0.25 6.32
CA VAL A 139 -21.03 1.61 6.62
C VAL A 139 -22.21 1.61 7.58
N GLY A 140 -22.32 2.66 8.39
CA GLY A 140 -23.43 2.84 9.31
C GLY A 140 -24.70 3.34 8.62
N LYS A 141 -25.86 2.92 9.13
CA LYS A 141 -27.16 3.51 8.79
C LYS A 141 -27.36 4.82 9.57
N ALA A 142 -28.60 5.26 9.76
CA ALA A 142 -28.90 6.44 10.58
C ALA A 142 -28.44 6.24 12.04
N SER A 143 -27.82 7.26 12.63
CA SER A 143 -27.39 7.29 14.04
C SER A 143 -26.50 6.11 14.45
N THR A 144 -25.65 5.65 13.54
CA THR A 144 -24.71 4.56 13.77
C THR A 144 -23.49 4.76 12.87
N ASN A 145 -22.30 4.59 13.41
CA ASN A 145 -21.04 4.66 12.68
C ASN A 145 -20.46 3.25 12.52
N TYR A 146 -20.05 2.88 11.30
CA TYR A 146 -19.07 1.80 11.16
C TYR A 146 -17.67 2.41 11.30
N ILE A 147 -16.93 1.95 12.29
CA ILE A 147 -15.67 2.54 12.75
C ILE A 147 -14.49 1.81 12.12
N TYR A 148 -13.51 2.59 11.70
CA TYR A 148 -12.24 2.14 11.16
C TYR A 148 -11.07 2.83 11.88
N ARG A 149 -10.01 2.08 12.12
CA ARG A 149 -8.72 2.60 12.60
C ARG A 149 -7.86 2.97 11.41
N ILE A 150 -7.30 4.17 11.41
CA ILE A 150 -6.34 4.60 10.40
C ILE A 150 -4.98 3.96 10.71
N LYS A 151 -4.34 3.44 9.67
CA LYS A 151 -2.93 3.03 9.66
C LYS A 151 -2.15 3.92 8.71
N VAL A 152 -0.94 4.28 9.08
CA VAL A 152 -0.08 5.16 8.28
C VAL A 152 1.17 4.39 7.93
N ASN A 153 1.48 4.31 6.65
CA ASN A 153 2.66 3.64 6.13
C ASN A 153 3.54 4.70 5.45
N PRO A 154 4.65 5.13 6.07
CA PRO A 154 5.66 5.95 5.40
C PRO A 154 6.19 5.21 4.17
N LEU A 155 6.24 5.87 3.02
CA LEU A 155 6.81 5.29 1.81
C LEU A 155 8.34 5.42 1.82
N PRO A 156 9.07 4.38 1.38
CA PRO A 156 10.50 4.51 1.12
C PRO A 156 10.73 5.48 -0.04
N VAL A 157 11.66 6.42 0.13
CA VAL A 157 11.97 7.44 -0.89
C VAL A 157 12.73 6.77 -2.04
N LYS A 158 12.33 7.06 -3.29
CA LYS A 158 13.00 6.50 -4.48
C LYS A 158 14.27 7.30 -4.84
N SER A 159 15.43 6.72 -4.52
CA SER A 159 16.80 6.90 -5.11
C SER A 159 17.73 8.03 -4.62
N SER A 160 19.04 7.76 -4.81
CA SER A 160 20.29 8.32 -4.23
C SER A 160 20.48 8.14 -2.73
N SER A 161 20.60 6.88 -2.33
CA SER A 161 20.94 6.54 -0.96
C SER A 161 22.39 6.85 -0.61
N CYS A 162 22.63 7.44 0.55
CA CYS A 162 23.96 7.56 1.15
C CYS A 162 24.32 6.24 1.84
N SER A 163 25.61 5.89 1.86
CA SER A 163 26.10 4.75 2.64
C SER A 163 27.09 5.22 3.68
N VAL A 164 26.77 5.02 4.95
CA VAL A 164 27.63 5.35 6.10
C VAL A 164 27.83 4.09 6.92
N GLU A 165 29.08 3.65 7.04
CA GLU A 165 29.48 2.53 7.91
C GLU A 165 28.65 1.24 7.70
N GLY A 166 28.29 0.95 6.44
CA GLY A 166 27.52 -0.23 6.07
C GLY A 166 26.00 -0.12 6.25
N GLN A 167 25.49 1.05 6.69
CA GLN A 167 24.08 1.38 6.62
C GLN A 167 23.77 2.28 5.43
N THR A 168 22.57 2.10 4.87
CA THR A 168 22.06 2.85 3.74
C THR A 168 20.98 3.83 4.22
N TYR A 169 21.12 5.09 3.85
CA TYR A 169 20.24 6.19 4.24
C TYR A 169 19.60 6.77 2.99
N ASP A 170 18.31 7.06 3.02
CA ASP A 170 17.62 7.61 1.86
C ASP A 170 17.88 9.13 1.74
N GLU A 171 17.61 9.68 0.56
CA GLU A 171 17.69 11.12 0.30
C GLU A 171 16.89 11.92 1.35
N GLY A 172 17.52 12.92 1.96
CA GLY A 172 16.95 13.77 3.01
C GLY A 172 16.88 13.14 4.40
N ASP A 173 17.29 11.88 4.57
CA ASP A 173 17.48 11.33 5.91
C ASP A 173 18.63 12.06 6.61
N SER A 174 18.56 12.15 7.94
CA SER A 174 19.71 12.61 8.73
C SER A 174 20.30 11.43 9.50
N MET A 175 21.62 11.42 9.61
CA MET A 175 22.40 10.37 10.24
C MET A 175 23.45 10.99 11.13
N GLU A 176 23.82 10.25 12.15
CA GLU A 176 24.93 10.63 12.99
C GLU A 176 26.20 9.94 12.48
N VAL A 177 27.24 10.72 12.24
CA VAL A 177 28.53 10.29 11.72
C VAL A 177 29.56 10.54 12.81
N PHE A 178 30.32 9.51 13.14
CA PHE A 178 31.42 9.66 14.09
C PHE A 178 32.62 10.24 13.38
N ASN A 179 33.23 11.24 13.99
CA ASN A 179 34.38 11.93 13.47
C ASN A 179 35.45 11.98 14.57
N GLY A 180 36.63 11.44 14.30
CA GLY A 180 37.77 11.44 15.23
C GLY A 180 38.30 10.05 15.58
N ASP A 181 39.21 10.00 16.55
CA ASP A 181 39.91 8.79 16.99
C ASP A 181 39.37 8.26 18.32
N LEU A 182 39.72 7.02 18.70
CA LEU A 182 39.37 6.33 19.97
C LEU A 182 39.85 7.02 21.27
N LYS A 183 40.21 8.30 21.22
CA LYS A 183 40.58 9.15 22.35
C LYS A 183 39.84 10.49 22.36
N ASN A 184 39.59 11.07 21.18
CA ASN A 184 38.92 12.36 20.99
C ASN A 184 37.97 12.24 19.79
N GLY A 185 36.82 11.59 20.01
CA GLY A 185 35.81 11.40 18.97
C GLY A 185 34.61 12.27 19.23
N GLN A 186 34.01 12.82 18.18
CA GLN A 186 32.78 13.60 18.23
C GLN A 186 31.75 12.98 17.30
N CYS A 187 30.48 13.30 17.55
CA CYS A 187 29.38 12.95 16.69
C CYS A 187 28.90 14.17 15.94
N ASP A 188 28.85 14.06 14.62
CA ASP A 188 28.31 15.06 13.73
C ASP A 188 26.95 14.56 13.20
N GLN A 189 25.94 15.42 13.11
CA GLN A 189 24.71 15.08 12.41
C GLN A 189 24.78 15.63 11.00
N CYS A 190 24.69 14.74 10.01
CA CYS A 190 24.69 15.01 8.58
C CYS A 190 23.32 14.68 7.97
N THR A 191 23.06 15.21 6.78
CA THR A 191 21.89 14.91 5.96
C THR A 191 22.35 14.24 4.66
N CYS A 192 21.62 13.23 4.19
CA CYS A 192 21.87 12.63 2.89
C CYS A 192 21.30 13.53 1.79
N SER A 193 22.14 13.99 0.88
CA SER A 193 21.77 14.87 -0.23
C SER A 193 22.51 14.43 -1.49
N SER A 194 21.75 14.06 -2.52
CA SER A 194 22.22 13.55 -3.80
C SER A 194 23.23 12.39 -3.66
N GLY A 195 22.98 11.48 -2.71
CA GLY A 195 23.86 10.34 -2.42
C GLY A 195 25.17 10.70 -1.71
N LYS A 196 25.29 11.90 -1.16
CA LYS A 196 26.43 12.37 -0.36
C LYS A 196 25.99 12.88 1.00
N LEU A 197 26.91 12.89 1.95
CA LEU A 197 26.70 13.58 3.22
C LEU A 197 26.84 15.08 3.01
N ASP A 198 25.82 15.82 3.43
CA ASP A 198 25.70 17.26 3.33
C ASP A 198 25.19 17.83 4.67
N ASP A 199 25.35 19.13 4.90
CA ASP A 199 24.85 19.83 6.11
C ASP A 199 25.29 19.15 7.43
N CYS A 200 26.56 18.73 7.51
CA CYS A 200 27.13 18.09 8.70
C CYS A 200 27.51 19.13 9.76
N HIS A 201 26.98 18.98 10.98
CA HIS A 201 27.37 19.83 12.10
C HIS A 201 27.63 19.04 13.38
N PHE A 202 28.55 19.54 14.19
CA PHE A 202 28.88 19.02 15.52
C PHE A 202 27.63 18.87 16.38
N LEU A 203 27.51 17.70 17.00
CA LEU A 203 26.43 17.36 17.93
C LEU A 203 26.96 17.33 19.37
N PHE A 204 27.94 16.47 19.65
CA PHE A 204 28.58 16.35 20.97
C PHE A 204 29.85 15.49 20.92
N ASP A 205 30.68 15.61 21.96
CA ASP A 205 31.85 14.77 22.17
C ASP A 205 31.48 13.37 22.71
N CYS A 206 32.09 12.33 22.17
CA CYS A 206 31.99 10.97 22.68
C CYS A 206 32.86 10.79 23.93
N VAL A 207 32.26 10.25 24.99
CA VAL A 207 32.97 9.94 26.23
C VAL A 207 33.62 8.56 26.15
N MET A 208 34.91 8.52 25.79
CA MET A 208 35.68 7.28 25.56
C MET A 208 36.84 7.07 26.55
N ASN A 209 36.61 7.36 27.83
CA ASN A 209 37.63 7.33 28.89
C ASN A 209 37.32 6.35 30.04
N ASP A 210 36.55 5.31 29.78
CA ASP A 210 36.17 4.33 30.79
C ASP A 210 37.28 3.28 30.96
N SER A 211 38.00 3.35 32.08
CA SER A 211 39.10 2.44 32.42
C SER A 211 38.65 0.99 32.63
N SER A 212 37.35 0.73 32.81
CA SER A 212 36.76 -0.60 32.93
C SER A 212 36.29 -1.19 31.60
N CYS A 213 36.59 -0.52 30.49
CA CYS A 213 36.20 -0.95 29.16
C CYS A 213 37.15 -2.00 28.59
N ASN A 214 36.61 -3.13 28.10
CA ASN A 214 37.42 -4.14 27.40
C ASN A 214 37.77 -3.70 25.96
N GLY A 215 37.01 -2.75 25.42
CA GLY A 215 37.22 -2.18 24.10
C GLY A 215 35.98 -1.41 23.66
N TYR A 216 36.14 -0.46 22.74
CA TYR A 216 35.02 0.29 22.19
C TYR A 216 34.67 -0.26 20.81
N VAL A 217 33.42 -0.69 20.64
CA VAL A 217 32.91 -1.24 19.39
C VAL A 217 31.82 -0.32 18.86
N LYS A 218 32.00 0.14 17.62
CA LYS A 218 30.96 0.91 16.96
C LYS A 218 29.90 -0.02 16.38
N THR A 219 28.65 0.21 16.74
CA THR A 219 27.49 -0.45 16.12
C THR A 219 26.80 0.55 15.21
N SER A 220 26.27 0.09 14.09
CA SER A 220 25.67 0.98 13.10
C SER A 220 24.43 1.76 13.61
N ALA A 221 23.83 1.34 14.72
CA ALA A 221 22.69 2.02 15.36
C ALA A 221 23.07 3.17 16.31
N GLN A 222 24.36 3.47 16.51
CA GLN A 222 24.83 4.47 17.47
C GLN A 222 26.03 5.23 16.91
N CYS A 223 26.05 6.56 17.08
CA CYS A 223 27.17 7.35 16.62
C CYS A 223 28.46 7.14 17.42
N CYS A 224 28.42 7.28 18.74
CA CYS A 224 29.59 7.00 19.56
C CYS A 224 29.85 5.49 19.68
N PRO A 225 31.10 5.03 19.62
CA PRO A 225 31.46 3.66 19.93
C PRO A 225 30.97 3.22 21.32
N LYS A 226 30.34 2.05 21.41
CA LYS A 226 29.85 1.50 22.68
C LYS A 226 30.99 0.79 23.39
N CYS A 227 31.15 1.06 24.68
CA CYS A 227 32.06 0.29 25.51
C CYS A 227 31.57 -1.16 25.63
N GLN A 228 32.38 -2.11 25.17
CA GLN A 228 32.17 -3.53 25.37
C GLN A 228 32.59 -3.87 26.80
N LYS A 229 31.61 -4.26 27.60
CA LYS A 229 31.79 -4.82 28.95
C LYS A 229 31.02 -6.11 29.04
N ASP A 230 31.43 -6.98 29.96
CA ASP A 230 30.65 -8.16 30.30
C ASP A 230 29.41 -7.73 31.09
N VAL A 231 28.29 -7.56 30.39
CA VAL A 231 27.00 -7.19 31.00
C VAL A 231 26.29 -8.46 31.45
N PRO A 232 26.01 -8.64 32.76
CA PRO A 232 25.24 -9.78 33.24
C PRO A 232 23.85 -9.82 32.60
N SER A 233 23.35 -11.00 32.26
CA SER A 233 22.02 -11.19 31.66
C SER A 233 20.85 -10.63 32.48
N ASN A 234 21.05 -10.41 33.79
CA ASN A 234 20.07 -9.87 34.72
C ASN A 234 20.18 -8.35 34.95
N ALA A 235 20.96 -7.63 34.12
CA ALA A 235 21.08 -6.19 34.26
C ALA A 235 19.72 -5.47 34.07
N PRO A 236 19.38 -4.48 34.90
CA PRO A 236 18.13 -3.73 34.76
C PRO A 236 18.01 -3.01 33.40
N VAL A 237 16.82 -3.08 32.79
CA VAL A 237 16.49 -2.48 31.49
C VAL A 237 15.60 -1.26 31.66
N CYS A 238 15.70 -0.30 30.74
CA CYS A 238 14.83 0.87 30.72
C CYS A 238 13.63 0.58 29.83
N LYS A 239 12.42 0.91 30.30
CA LYS A 239 11.19 0.84 29.52
C LYS A 239 10.70 2.24 29.22
N VAL A 240 10.60 2.56 27.94
CA VAL A 240 10.15 3.87 27.49
C VAL A 240 9.09 3.67 26.42
N ASN A 241 7.87 4.11 26.72
CA ASN A 241 6.68 3.76 25.92
C ASN A 241 6.59 2.22 25.77
N ASP A 242 6.36 1.71 24.56
CA ASP A 242 6.27 0.27 24.25
C ASP A 242 7.62 -0.38 23.89
N GLN A 243 8.75 0.31 24.11
CA GLN A 243 10.10 -0.17 23.76
C GLN A 243 10.96 -0.45 25.01
N THR A 244 11.83 -1.46 24.92
CA THR A 244 12.74 -1.88 25.99
C THR A 244 14.19 -1.69 25.54
N TYR A 245 14.99 -1.03 26.38
CA TYR A 245 16.38 -0.67 26.12
C TYR A 245 17.31 -1.33 27.15
N LYS A 246 18.43 -1.89 26.69
CA LYS A 246 19.43 -2.55 27.54
C LYS A 246 20.38 -1.52 28.17
N GLN A 247 21.14 -1.96 29.16
CA GLN A 247 22.15 -1.11 29.78
C GLN A 247 23.17 -0.59 28.76
N GLY A 248 23.43 0.72 28.82
CA GLY A 248 24.28 1.46 27.90
C GLY A 248 23.64 1.78 26.55
N ASP A 249 22.35 1.48 26.33
CA ASP A 249 21.68 1.87 25.09
C ASP A 249 21.33 3.36 25.10
N SER A 250 21.62 4.06 24.01
CA SER A 250 21.20 5.44 23.78
C SER A 250 19.85 5.50 23.08
N LEU A 251 19.02 6.47 23.45
CA LEU A 251 17.71 6.72 22.84
C LEU A 251 17.41 8.22 22.77
N GLU A 252 16.66 8.62 21.76
CA GLU A 252 16.19 10.00 21.58
C GLU A 252 14.74 10.16 22.06
N LEU A 253 14.49 11.22 22.82
CA LEU A 253 13.20 11.56 23.42
C LEU A 253 12.78 12.96 23.04
N LEU A 254 11.59 13.08 22.47
CA LEU A 254 10.95 14.37 22.27
C LEU A 254 10.31 14.81 23.58
N ARG A 255 10.80 15.91 24.17
CA ARG A 255 10.21 16.56 25.33
C ARG A 255 9.46 17.81 24.89
N ASP A 256 8.20 17.89 25.30
CA ASP A 256 7.39 19.07 25.07
C ASP A 256 7.90 20.21 25.96
N PHE A 257 8.52 21.21 25.34
CA PHE A 257 8.84 22.47 26.02
C PHE A 257 7.55 23.31 26.13
N HIS A 258 7.31 23.91 27.30
CA HIS A 258 6.16 24.77 27.55
C HIS A 258 6.25 26.05 26.69
N GLY A 259 5.81 25.96 25.44
CA GLY A 259 5.81 27.03 24.46
C GLY A 259 5.43 26.48 23.09
N ASN A 260 4.42 27.08 22.46
CA ASN A 260 3.71 26.51 21.31
C ASN A 260 4.55 26.34 20.01
N GLN A 261 5.84 26.67 19.96
CA GLN A 261 6.61 26.74 18.72
C GLN A 261 7.69 25.66 18.55
N LEU A 262 8.32 25.18 19.64
CA LEU A 262 9.46 24.24 19.57
C LEU A 262 9.26 23.06 20.54
N ALA A 263 9.72 21.88 20.13
CA ALA A 263 9.98 20.74 21.01
C ALA A 263 11.47 20.58 21.22
N GLU A 264 11.88 19.97 22.33
CA GLU A 264 13.29 19.62 22.54
C GLU A 264 13.49 18.14 22.27
N CYS A 265 14.44 17.82 21.40
CA CYS A 265 14.93 16.46 21.32
C CYS A 265 16.06 16.26 22.34
N HIS A 266 15.94 15.24 23.18
CA HIS A 266 16.92 14.87 24.19
C HIS A 266 17.48 13.48 23.89
N GLN A 267 18.80 13.31 23.94
CA GLN A 267 19.41 11.98 23.93
C GLN A 267 19.69 11.54 25.36
N CYS A 268 19.20 10.36 25.74
CA CYS A 268 19.38 9.76 27.06
C CYS A 268 20.08 8.40 26.92
N THR A 269 20.78 7.98 27.96
CA THR A 269 21.37 6.62 28.03
C THR A 269 20.65 5.81 29.11
N CYS A 270 20.32 4.57 28.79
CA CYS A 270 19.77 3.63 29.76
C CYS A 270 20.87 3.11 30.70
N MET A 271 20.79 3.45 31.98
CA MET A 271 21.75 3.03 33.00
C MET A 271 21.00 2.50 34.22
N ALA A 272 21.31 1.26 34.61
CA ALA A 272 20.71 0.61 35.78
C ALA A 272 19.17 0.71 35.84
N GLY A 273 18.49 0.64 34.68
CA GLY A 273 17.03 0.70 34.58
C GLY A 273 16.44 2.11 34.56
N ASN A 274 17.27 3.15 34.66
CA ASN A 274 16.87 4.55 34.60
C ASN A 274 17.47 5.25 33.38
N LEU A 275 16.79 6.30 32.93
CA LEU A 275 17.32 7.21 31.90
C LEU A 275 18.24 8.22 32.57
N GLU A 276 19.53 8.13 32.29
CA GLU A 276 20.54 9.05 32.79
C GLU A 276 21.18 9.85 31.64
N LYS A 277 21.89 10.93 32.02
CA LYS A 277 22.67 11.78 31.09
C LYS A 277 21.85 12.34 29.91
N CYS A 278 20.56 12.58 30.14
CA CYS A 278 19.69 13.20 29.16
C CYS A 278 20.17 14.62 28.83
N HIS A 279 20.60 14.84 27.59
CA HIS A 279 21.01 16.16 27.11
C HIS A 279 20.23 16.52 25.85
N ARG A 280 19.86 17.79 25.72
CA ARG A 280 19.17 18.31 24.54
C ARG A 280 20.15 18.31 23.37
N ILE A 281 19.77 17.67 22.28
CA ILE A 281 20.57 17.56 21.06
C ILE A 281 20.17 18.60 19.99
N TYR A 282 18.88 18.91 19.85
CA TYR A 282 18.38 19.97 18.95
C TYR A 282 16.91 20.32 19.27
N TYR A 283 16.42 21.41 18.69
CA TYR A 283 14.99 21.75 18.73
C TYR A 283 14.26 21.23 17.50
N CYS A 284 13.02 20.78 17.69
CA CYS A 284 12.11 20.41 16.63
C CYS A 284 11.09 21.53 16.41
N GLU A 285 10.97 22.03 15.19
CA GLU A 285 9.86 22.90 14.83
C GLU A 285 8.54 22.13 14.96
N LYS A 286 7.56 22.62 15.74
CA LYS A 286 6.26 21.92 15.88
C LYS A 286 5.22 22.37 14.85
N ASN A 287 5.38 23.57 14.30
CA ASN A 287 4.35 24.25 13.53
C ASN A 287 4.82 24.58 12.12
N LYS A 288 5.22 23.57 11.36
CA LYS A 288 5.45 23.77 9.93
C LYS A 288 4.17 24.28 9.28
N ALA A 289 4.26 25.46 8.66
CA ALA A 289 3.13 26.06 7.95
C ALA A 289 2.54 25.08 6.93
N GLY A 290 1.22 24.89 6.96
CA GLY A 290 0.52 23.96 6.07
C GLY A 290 0.57 22.48 6.49
N CYS A 291 1.29 22.12 7.55
CA CYS A 291 1.27 20.76 8.06
C CYS A 291 0.09 20.50 8.99
N LYS A 292 -0.87 19.69 8.54
CA LYS A 292 -2.02 19.26 9.36
C LYS A 292 -1.78 17.94 10.10
N SER A 293 -0.86 17.12 9.62
CA SER A 293 -0.74 15.72 10.03
C SER A 293 0.70 15.37 10.32
N HIS A 294 1.04 15.35 11.60
CA HIS A 294 2.37 14.99 12.08
C HIS A 294 2.43 13.51 12.39
N ILE A 295 3.50 12.85 11.98
CA ILE A 295 3.75 11.43 12.26
C ILE A 295 5.11 11.24 12.91
N LYS A 296 5.21 10.25 13.80
CA LYS A 296 6.48 9.82 14.35
C LYS A 296 7.07 8.72 13.46
N ILE A 297 8.30 8.91 13.02
CA ILE A 297 9.03 7.90 12.26
C ILE A 297 9.92 7.12 13.24
N PRO A 298 9.90 5.77 13.24
CA PRO A 298 10.80 4.98 14.07
C PRO A 298 12.25 5.43 13.89
N GLY A 299 12.97 5.62 15.00
CA GLY A 299 14.36 6.09 14.98
C GLY A 299 14.54 7.60 14.75
N GLN A 300 13.46 8.38 14.56
CA GLN A 300 13.55 9.84 14.48
C GLN A 300 12.88 10.50 15.70
N CYS A 301 13.59 11.47 16.29
CA CYS A 301 13.05 12.23 17.41
C CYS A 301 12.00 13.25 17.00
N CYS A 302 12.27 14.09 16.00
CA CYS A 302 11.30 15.06 15.50
C CYS A 302 10.17 14.36 14.72
N PRO A 303 8.93 14.85 14.84
CA PRO A 303 7.86 14.41 13.95
C PRO A 303 8.14 14.86 12.51
N ALA A 304 7.63 14.10 11.55
CA ALA A 304 7.61 14.47 10.14
C ALA A 304 6.22 14.96 9.72
N CYS A 305 6.17 15.80 8.70
CA CYS A 305 4.92 16.21 8.09
C CYS A 305 4.49 15.19 7.05
N ALA A 306 3.37 14.51 7.29
CA ALA A 306 2.87 13.49 6.38
C ALA A 306 2.14 14.10 5.18
N ARG A 307 2.63 13.79 3.97
CA ARG A 307 1.98 14.09 2.69
C ARG A 307 1.29 12.82 2.20
N VAL A 308 -0.03 12.79 2.24
CA VAL A 308 -0.79 11.62 1.75
C VAL A 308 -0.69 11.53 0.24
N VAL A 309 -0.05 10.46 -0.23
CA VAL A 309 -0.14 10.08 -1.64
C VAL A 309 -1.32 9.13 -1.82
N PRO A 310 -2.13 9.28 -2.89
CA PRO A 310 -3.18 8.32 -3.20
C PRO A 310 -2.54 6.95 -3.40
N LYS A 311 -3.09 5.93 -2.75
CA LYS A 311 -2.65 4.56 -3.02
C LYS A 311 -2.75 4.29 -4.52
N PRO A 312 -1.70 3.71 -5.14
CA PRO A 312 -1.83 3.15 -6.48
C PRO A 312 -3.07 2.25 -6.51
N SER A 313 -3.80 2.24 -7.62
CA SER A 313 -4.82 1.22 -7.81
C SER A 313 -4.18 -0.14 -7.56
N SER A 314 -4.84 -0.97 -6.73
CA SER A 314 -4.39 -2.33 -6.44
C SER A 314 -3.86 -2.94 -7.74
N PRO A 315 -2.64 -3.52 -7.79
CA PRO A 315 -2.17 -4.15 -9.03
C PRO A 315 -3.04 -5.36 -9.41
N TYR A 316 -3.99 -5.72 -8.55
CA TYR A 316 -4.96 -6.76 -8.77
C TYR A 316 -6.36 -6.22 -9.01
N CYS A 317 -7.04 -6.79 -10.00
CA CYS A 317 -8.47 -6.60 -10.23
C CYS A 317 -9.25 -7.57 -9.36
N LYS A 318 -10.46 -7.19 -8.93
CA LYS A 318 -11.33 -8.06 -8.15
C LYS A 318 -12.62 -8.32 -8.91
N VAL A 319 -12.96 -9.60 -9.10
CA VAL A 319 -14.25 -10.03 -9.66
C VAL A 319 -14.85 -11.11 -8.77
N GLY A 320 -16.03 -10.81 -8.23
CA GLY A 320 -16.62 -11.59 -7.15
C GLY A 320 -15.66 -11.68 -5.95
N ALA A 321 -15.29 -12.91 -5.57
CA ALA A 321 -14.36 -13.20 -4.49
C ALA A 321 -12.90 -13.39 -4.94
N ARG A 322 -12.61 -13.33 -6.24
CA ARG A 322 -11.28 -13.59 -6.81
C ARG A 322 -10.50 -12.31 -7.06
N HIS A 323 -9.18 -12.40 -6.89
CA HIS A 323 -8.21 -11.37 -7.25
C HIS A 323 -7.40 -11.85 -8.46
N TYR A 324 -7.20 -10.96 -9.42
CA TYR A 324 -6.50 -11.21 -10.68
C TYR A 324 -5.31 -10.27 -10.77
N LYS A 325 -4.13 -10.79 -11.06
CA LYS A 325 -2.90 -9.96 -11.21
C LYS A 325 -2.94 -9.15 -12.50
N ASP A 326 -2.13 -8.10 -12.54
CA ASP A 326 -1.87 -7.34 -13.75
C ASP A 326 -1.48 -8.27 -14.92
N GLY A 327 -2.14 -8.10 -16.06
CA GLY A 327 -2.00 -8.94 -17.24
C GLY A 327 -2.84 -10.22 -17.24
N GLU A 328 -3.47 -10.63 -16.13
CA GLU A 328 -4.33 -11.82 -16.12
C GLU A 328 -5.67 -11.55 -16.82
N SER A 329 -6.13 -12.54 -17.58
CA SER A 329 -7.48 -12.55 -18.16
C SER A 329 -8.49 -13.04 -17.13
N LEU A 330 -9.69 -12.47 -17.18
CA LEU A 330 -10.78 -12.77 -16.26
C LEU A 330 -12.13 -12.67 -16.97
N GLU A 331 -13.14 -13.36 -16.44
CA GLU A 331 -14.49 -13.32 -16.98
C GLU A 331 -15.38 -12.46 -16.08
N VAL A 332 -16.12 -11.53 -16.69
CA VAL A 332 -17.01 -10.60 -16.01
C VAL A 332 -18.43 -10.83 -16.49
N SER A 333 -19.36 -10.91 -15.55
CA SER A 333 -20.78 -11.03 -15.86
C SER A 333 -21.48 -9.69 -15.69
N ASN A 334 -22.11 -9.22 -16.75
CA ASN A 334 -22.86 -7.97 -16.78
C ASN A 334 -24.35 -8.28 -16.92
N MET A 335 -25.09 -8.17 -15.82
CA MET A 335 -26.52 -8.48 -15.79
C MET A 335 -27.36 -7.37 -16.42
N SER A 336 -28.39 -7.73 -17.19
CA SER A 336 -29.38 -6.79 -17.72
C SER A 336 -30.24 -6.21 -16.61
N THR A 337 -30.83 -5.04 -16.87
CA THR A 337 -31.65 -4.30 -15.91
C THR A 337 -32.88 -5.09 -15.43
N ASP A 338 -33.46 -5.91 -16.31
CA ASP A 338 -34.59 -6.80 -16.00
C ASP A 338 -34.17 -8.10 -15.30
N LYS A 339 -32.86 -8.35 -15.12
CA LYS A 339 -32.25 -9.54 -14.54
C LYS A 339 -32.61 -10.86 -15.26
N LYS A 340 -33.12 -10.78 -16.49
CA LYS A 340 -33.45 -11.96 -17.30
C LYS A 340 -32.31 -12.42 -18.18
N THR A 341 -31.31 -11.57 -18.40
CA THR A 341 -30.12 -11.91 -19.18
C THR A 341 -28.86 -11.39 -18.52
N ALA A 342 -27.72 -11.98 -18.83
CA ALA A 342 -26.43 -11.41 -18.52
C ALA A 342 -25.51 -11.56 -19.73
N ALA A 343 -24.58 -10.64 -19.93
CA ALA A 343 -23.48 -10.81 -20.87
C ALA A 343 -22.27 -11.35 -20.10
N CYS A 344 -21.68 -12.42 -20.60
CA CYS A 344 -20.39 -12.90 -20.16
C CYS A 344 -19.31 -12.31 -21.08
N ASP A 345 -18.39 -11.53 -20.51
CA ASP A 345 -17.32 -10.86 -21.24
C ASP A 345 -15.96 -11.32 -20.69
N GLN A 346 -15.02 -11.62 -21.57
CA GLN A 346 -13.63 -11.88 -21.20
C GLN A 346 -12.87 -10.56 -21.22
N CYS A 347 -12.30 -10.19 -20.08
CA CYS A 347 -11.56 -8.96 -19.89
C CYS A 347 -10.11 -9.25 -19.45
N SER A 348 -9.28 -8.22 -19.42
CA SER A 348 -7.93 -8.29 -18.86
C SER A 348 -7.80 -7.34 -17.67
N CYS A 349 -7.01 -7.74 -16.68
CA CYS A 349 -6.64 -6.85 -15.60
C CYS A 349 -5.46 -5.97 -16.01
N LYS A 350 -5.60 -4.64 -15.93
CA LYS A 350 -4.53 -3.67 -16.15
C LYS A 350 -4.52 -2.60 -15.06
N GLY A 351 -3.47 -2.56 -14.26
CA GLY A 351 -3.29 -1.63 -13.16
C GLY A 351 -4.46 -1.64 -12.17
N GLY A 352 -5.06 -2.81 -11.92
CA GLY A 352 -6.25 -2.95 -11.06
C GLY A 352 -7.58 -2.59 -11.71
N LYS A 353 -7.58 -2.25 -13.00
CA LYS A 353 -8.78 -1.98 -13.78
C LYS A 353 -9.08 -3.12 -14.72
N ILE A 354 -10.36 -3.43 -14.85
CA ILE A 354 -10.86 -4.39 -15.84
C ILE A 354 -10.96 -3.64 -17.17
N GLU A 355 -10.14 -4.03 -18.15
CA GLU A 355 -10.05 -3.39 -19.47
C GLU A 355 -10.05 -4.42 -20.59
N GLY A 356 -10.27 -3.96 -21.83
CA GLY A 356 -10.19 -4.83 -23.01
C GLY A 356 -11.21 -5.97 -22.98
N CYS A 357 -12.44 -5.69 -22.54
CA CYS A 357 -13.49 -6.69 -22.47
C CYS A 357 -14.01 -7.04 -23.86
N HIS A 358 -14.05 -8.33 -24.15
CA HIS A 358 -14.61 -8.91 -25.37
C HIS A 358 -15.80 -9.79 -24.99
N HIS A 359 -16.94 -9.54 -25.64
CA HIS A 359 -18.13 -10.33 -25.42
C HIS A 359 -17.91 -11.79 -25.81
N LEU A 360 -18.21 -12.71 -24.90
CA LEU A 360 -18.19 -14.14 -25.18
C LEU A 360 -19.58 -14.63 -25.59
N PHE A 361 -20.55 -14.53 -24.68
CA PHE A 361 -21.92 -15.02 -24.89
C PHE A 361 -22.90 -14.44 -23.88
N HIS A 362 -24.21 -14.59 -24.16
CA HIS A 362 -25.27 -14.23 -23.23
C HIS A 362 -25.71 -15.41 -22.36
N CYS A 363 -25.93 -15.14 -21.08
CA CYS A 363 -26.61 -16.01 -20.12
C CYS A 363 -28.11 -15.74 -20.16
N ILE A 364 -28.93 -16.80 -20.22
CA ILE A 364 -30.39 -16.70 -20.11
C ILE A 364 -30.79 -17.05 -18.68
N MET A 365 -31.50 -16.14 -18.02
CA MET A 365 -31.90 -16.21 -16.60
C MET A 365 -33.42 -16.02 -16.44
N ASP A 366 -34.21 -16.72 -17.25
CA ASP A 366 -35.68 -16.62 -17.28
C ASP A 366 -36.35 -17.94 -16.87
N ASP A 367 -35.73 -18.73 -15.98
CA ASP A 367 -36.36 -19.95 -15.46
C ASP A 367 -37.39 -19.60 -14.38
N PRO A 368 -38.70 -19.81 -14.61
CA PRO A 368 -39.76 -19.48 -13.66
C PRO A 368 -39.70 -20.34 -12.39
N LYS A 369 -38.95 -21.44 -12.37
CA LYS A 369 -38.72 -22.29 -11.20
C LYS A 369 -37.54 -21.81 -10.35
N CYS A 370 -36.80 -20.82 -10.84
CA CYS A 370 -35.64 -20.30 -10.15
C CYS A 370 -36.02 -19.41 -8.97
N VAL A 371 -35.50 -19.73 -7.78
CA VAL A 371 -35.69 -18.89 -6.59
C VAL A 371 -34.74 -17.70 -6.63
N ARG A 372 -33.48 -17.96 -6.97
CA ARG A 372 -32.45 -16.93 -7.16
C ARG A 372 -31.29 -17.45 -8.00
N TYR A 373 -30.62 -16.54 -8.69
CA TYR A 373 -29.40 -16.80 -9.44
C TYR A 373 -28.18 -16.38 -8.62
N GLU A 374 -27.16 -17.23 -8.54
CA GLU A 374 -25.94 -17.00 -7.76
C GLU A 374 -24.67 -17.23 -8.58
N HIS A 375 -23.70 -16.32 -8.46
CA HIS A 375 -22.39 -16.49 -9.05
C HIS A 375 -21.56 -17.53 -8.28
N ARG A 376 -21.10 -18.56 -8.99
CA ARG A 376 -20.15 -19.54 -8.46
C ARG A 376 -18.73 -19.13 -8.81
N VAL A 377 -17.78 -19.55 -7.97
CA VAL A 377 -16.36 -19.13 -8.01
C VAL A 377 -15.67 -19.42 -9.35
N ASP A 378 -16.23 -20.31 -10.18
CA ASP A 378 -15.69 -20.75 -11.48
C ASP A 378 -16.69 -20.60 -12.64
N GLN A 379 -17.71 -19.75 -12.53
CA GLN A 379 -18.72 -19.60 -13.58
C GLN A 379 -19.03 -18.13 -13.88
N CYS A 380 -18.86 -17.76 -15.16
CA CYS A 380 -19.24 -16.45 -15.65
C CYS A 380 -20.76 -16.23 -15.64
N CYS A 381 -21.58 -17.26 -15.89
CA CYS A 381 -23.03 -17.13 -15.74
C CYS A 381 -23.47 -17.47 -14.31
N PRO A 382 -24.41 -16.71 -13.73
CA PRO A 382 -25.08 -17.10 -12.50
C PRO A 382 -25.78 -18.46 -12.63
N ALA A 383 -25.66 -19.30 -11.60
CA ALA A 383 -26.34 -20.58 -11.51
C ALA A 383 -27.69 -20.42 -10.79
N CYS A 384 -28.73 -21.08 -11.31
CA CYS A 384 -30.04 -21.08 -10.67
C CYS A 384 -30.06 -21.93 -9.39
N VAL A 385 -30.65 -21.39 -8.33
CA VAL A 385 -30.96 -22.11 -7.09
C VAL A 385 -32.46 -22.38 -7.04
N LEU A 386 -32.82 -23.67 -7.00
CA LEU A 386 -34.21 -24.15 -6.94
C LEU A 386 -34.67 -24.34 -5.49
N ALA A 387 -35.98 -24.18 -5.25
CA ALA A 387 -36.60 -24.24 -3.92
C ALA A 387 -36.51 -25.61 -3.23
N ASN A 388 -36.27 -26.71 -3.98
CA ASN A 388 -36.18 -28.08 -3.44
C ASN A 388 -35.25 -28.94 -4.31
N PRO A 389 -34.06 -29.36 -3.83
CA PRO A 389 -33.19 -30.25 -4.59
C PRO A 389 -33.72 -31.69 -4.49
N LYS A 390 -34.49 -32.16 -5.50
CA LYS A 390 -34.64 -33.61 -5.74
C LYS A 390 -33.28 -34.16 -6.22
N PRO A 391 -32.89 -35.40 -5.85
CA PRO A 391 -31.66 -35.99 -6.38
C PRO A 391 -31.76 -36.12 -7.91
N PRO A 392 -30.68 -35.86 -8.67
CA PRO A 392 -30.77 -35.71 -10.12
C PRO A 392 -30.94 -37.08 -10.78
N ALA A 393 -32.11 -37.33 -11.36
CA ALA A 393 -32.37 -38.53 -12.17
C ALA A 393 -31.64 -38.51 -13.53
N HIS A 394 -31.03 -37.38 -13.89
CA HIS A 394 -30.39 -37.17 -15.18
C HIS A 394 -29.01 -36.53 -14.97
N SER A 395 -28.01 -37.36 -14.73
CA SER A 395 -26.60 -36.93 -14.67
C SER A 395 -25.84 -37.45 -15.88
N CYS A 396 -24.94 -36.64 -16.44
CA CYS A 396 -24.08 -37.02 -17.55
C CYS A 396 -22.70 -37.41 -17.03
N LYS A 397 -22.09 -38.43 -17.62
CA LYS A 397 -20.66 -38.71 -17.43
C LYS A 397 -19.88 -38.11 -18.60
N ILE A 398 -19.05 -37.11 -18.33
CA ILE A 398 -18.21 -36.42 -19.32
C ILE A 398 -16.75 -36.59 -18.90
N ASN A 399 -15.93 -37.24 -19.73
CA ASN A 399 -14.52 -37.58 -19.43
C ASN A 399 -14.30 -38.17 -18.02
N GLY A 400 -15.19 -39.08 -17.60
CA GLY A 400 -15.08 -39.78 -16.31
C GLY A 400 -15.69 -39.03 -15.11
N ARG A 401 -16.01 -37.74 -15.25
CA ARG A 401 -16.63 -36.92 -14.19
C ARG A 401 -18.16 -36.89 -14.35
N LEU A 402 -18.86 -36.86 -13.21
CA LEU A 402 -20.31 -36.81 -13.16
C LEU A 402 -20.77 -35.34 -13.11
N PHE A 403 -21.68 -34.97 -14.01
CA PHE A 403 -22.27 -33.64 -14.13
C PHE A 403 -23.78 -33.73 -13.97
N LYS A 404 -24.37 -32.81 -13.21
CA LYS A 404 -25.81 -32.68 -13.07
C LYS A 404 -26.42 -32.07 -14.33
N ASP A 405 -27.71 -32.29 -14.53
CA ASP A 405 -28.46 -31.64 -15.59
C ASP A 405 -28.27 -30.11 -15.56
N GLY A 406 -27.94 -29.52 -16.71
CA GLY A 406 -27.63 -28.10 -16.84
C GLY A 406 -26.19 -27.69 -16.50
N GLU A 407 -25.38 -28.55 -15.87
CA GLU A 407 -23.96 -28.25 -15.62
C GLU A 407 -23.14 -28.31 -16.92
N SER A 408 -22.20 -27.37 -17.04
CA SER A 408 -21.23 -27.31 -18.13
C SER A 408 -19.80 -27.45 -17.60
N SER A 409 -18.91 -27.94 -18.45
CA SER A 409 -17.48 -28.00 -18.17
C SER A 409 -16.70 -27.90 -19.47
N GLU A 410 -15.56 -27.24 -19.37
CA GLU A 410 -14.51 -27.38 -20.37
C GLU A 410 -13.85 -28.74 -20.21
N VAL A 411 -13.67 -29.44 -21.32
CA VAL A 411 -13.02 -30.74 -21.36
C VAL A 411 -12.01 -30.78 -22.50
N LEU A 412 -10.92 -31.49 -22.24
CA LEU A 412 -9.93 -31.81 -23.26
C LEU A 412 -10.39 -33.05 -24.00
N HIS A 413 -10.47 -32.96 -25.32
CA HIS A 413 -10.74 -34.08 -26.22
C HIS A 413 -9.56 -34.23 -27.17
N GLN A 414 -8.95 -35.42 -27.20
CA GLN A 414 -7.91 -35.72 -28.18
C GLN A 414 -8.57 -36.22 -29.46
N SER A 415 -8.18 -35.69 -30.62
CA SER A 415 -8.69 -36.16 -31.90
C SER A 415 -8.38 -37.65 -32.10
N ALA A 416 -9.19 -38.34 -32.91
CA ALA A 416 -9.08 -39.78 -33.10
C ALA A 416 -7.71 -40.22 -33.69
N ASP A 417 -7.09 -39.36 -34.49
CA ASP A 417 -5.76 -39.53 -35.06
C ASP A 417 -4.63 -39.06 -34.12
N LYS A 418 -4.97 -38.60 -32.91
CA LYS A 418 -4.06 -38.09 -31.87
C LYS A 418 -3.23 -36.86 -32.29
N SER A 419 -3.52 -36.26 -33.44
CA SER A 419 -2.78 -35.13 -34.02
C SER A 419 -3.14 -33.78 -33.40
N SER A 420 -4.28 -33.69 -32.70
CA SER A 420 -4.74 -32.46 -32.08
C SER A 420 -5.36 -32.72 -30.72
N ILE A 421 -5.12 -31.78 -29.80
CA ILE A 421 -5.82 -31.70 -28.54
C ILE A 421 -6.83 -30.57 -28.71
N ILE A 422 -8.10 -30.85 -28.52
CA ILE A 422 -9.19 -29.90 -28.73
C ILE A 422 -9.75 -29.53 -27.37
N CYS A 423 -9.85 -28.23 -27.09
CA CYS A 423 -10.66 -27.75 -26.00
C CYS A 423 -12.13 -27.72 -26.44
N GLN A 424 -12.99 -28.42 -25.71
CA GLN A 424 -14.43 -28.44 -25.96
C GLN A 424 -15.20 -28.00 -24.72
N GLN A 425 -16.26 -27.22 -24.89
CA GLN A 425 -17.22 -26.97 -23.83
C GLN A 425 -18.36 -27.97 -23.95
N CYS A 426 -18.57 -28.77 -22.91
CA CYS A 426 -19.67 -29.73 -22.86
C CYS A 426 -20.73 -29.26 -21.88
N ARG A 427 -21.99 -29.49 -22.23
CA ARG A 427 -23.15 -29.28 -21.35
C ARG A 427 -23.92 -30.57 -21.19
N CYS A 428 -24.29 -30.89 -19.95
CA CYS A 428 -25.22 -31.97 -19.64
C CYS A 428 -26.66 -31.50 -19.83
N ASP A 429 -27.43 -32.29 -20.58
CA ASP A 429 -28.84 -32.06 -20.90
C ASP A 429 -29.59 -33.40 -20.90
N ALA A 430 -30.46 -33.60 -19.91
CA ALA A 430 -31.31 -34.76 -19.70
C ALA A 430 -30.54 -36.11 -19.78
N GLY A 431 -29.34 -36.17 -19.21
CA GLY A 431 -28.51 -37.39 -19.16
C GLY A 431 -27.69 -37.65 -20.43
N LYS A 432 -27.79 -36.78 -21.45
CA LYS A 432 -26.90 -36.75 -22.61
C LYS A 432 -26.06 -35.48 -22.56
N HIS A 433 -24.87 -35.50 -23.15
CA HIS A 433 -24.05 -34.30 -23.25
C HIS A 433 -23.80 -33.93 -24.71
N LYS A 434 -23.74 -32.63 -24.98
CA LYS A 434 -23.28 -32.08 -26.25
C LYS A 434 -22.05 -31.24 -25.98
N CYS A 435 -21.04 -31.39 -26.83
CA CYS A 435 -19.79 -30.66 -26.74
C CYS A 435 -19.62 -29.77 -27.98
N HIS A 436 -19.18 -28.54 -27.77
CA HIS A 436 -18.81 -27.62 -28.84
C HIS A 436 -17.31 -27.36 -28.76
N LYS A 437 -16.62 -27.42 -29.90
CA LYS A 437 -15.20 -27.09 -30.00
C LYS A 437 -15.03 -25.58 -29.76
N ILE A 438 -14.19 -25.22 -28.79
CA ILE A 438 -13.85 -23.82 -28.50
C ILE A 438 -12.63 -23.41 -29.35
N PHE A 439 -11.52 -24.14 -29.21
CA PHE A 439 -10.28 -23.95 -29.99
C PHE A 439 -9.40 -25.21 -29.98
N ASP A 440 -8.47 -25.31 -30.92
CA ASP A 440 -7.41 -26.32 -30.92
C ASP A 440 -6.32 -25.92 -29.92
N CYS A 441 -6.01 -26.79 -28.96
CA CYS A 441 -4.89 -26.63 -28.06
C CYS A 441 -3.60 -26.86 -28.85
N ASP A 442 -2.95 -25.77 -29.18
CA ASP A 442 -1.81 -25.69 -30.07
C ASP A 442 -0.48 -26.19 -29.46
N ILE A 443 -0.56 -27.06 -28.46
CA ILE A 443 0.59 -27.48 -27.66
C ILE A 443 1.43 -28.51 -28.41
N GLN A 444 0.82 -29.27 -29.33
CA GLN A 444 1.56 -30.20 -30.17
C GLN A 444 2.29 -29.51 -31.33
N LYS A 445 1.85 -28.34 -31.80
CA LYS A 445 2.67 -27.50 -32.69
C LYS A 445 3.52 -26.49 -31.92
N GLN A 446 3.46 -26.47 -30.60
CA GLN A 446 4.48 -25.83 -29.79
C GLN A 446 5.57 -26.88 -29.54
N ALA A 447 6.81 -26.44 -29.55
CA ALA A 447 8.04 -27.17 -29.33
C ALA A 447 8.16 -27.94 -27.98
N CYS A 448 7.07 -28.22 -27.29
CA CYS A 448 7.06 -28.47 -25.86
C CYS A 448 7.14 -29.97 -25.54
N GLU A 449 8.26 -30.36 -24.95
CA GLU A 449 8.51 -31.75 -24.53
C GLU A 449 7.68 -32.17 -23.32
N LYS A 450 7.39 -31.22 -22.42
CA LYS A 450 6.51 -31.41 -21.27
C LYS A 450 5.48 -30.32 -21.21
N SER A 451 4.27 -30.69 -20.81
CA SER A 451 3.17 -29.77 -20.58
C SER A 451 2.69 -29.83 -19.14
N VAL A 452 2.20 -28.68 -18.65
CA VAL A 452 1.61 -28.51 -17.33
C VAL A 452 0.15 -28.14 -17.52
N LYS A 453 -0.75 -28.82 -16.81
CA LYS A 453 -2.15 -28.44 -16.76
C LYS A 453 -2.36 -27.41 -15.66
N ILE A 454 -2.81 -26.21 -16.02
CA ILE A 454 -3.18 -25.17 -15.06
C ILE A 454 -4.64 -25.36 -14.66
N THR A 455 -4.92 -25.36 -13.36
CA THR A 455 -6.29 -25.44 -12.83
C THR A 455 -7.09 -24.22 -13.30
N GLY A 456 -8.23 -24.47 -13.95
CA GLY A 456 -9.08 -23.41 -14.51
C GLY A 456 -8.76 -23.02 -15.96
N GLN A 457 -7.71 -23.58 -16.57
CA GLN A 457 -7.46 -23.46 -18.01
C GLN A 457 -7.76 -24.78 -18.72
N CYS A 458 -8.45 -24.70 -19.87
CA CYS A 458 -8.75 -25.86 -20.68
C CYS A 458 -7.49 -26.48 -21.30
N CYS A 459 -6.70 -25.68 -22.04
CA CYS A 459 -5.50 -26.14 -22.71
C CYS A 459 -4.29 -26.15 -21.76
N PRO A 460 -3.46 -27.21 -21.79
CA PRO A 460 -2.18 -27.20 -21.08
C PRO A 460 -1.24 -26.09 -21.59
N VAL A 461 -0.20 -25.79 -20.81
CA VAL A 461 0.89 -24.87 -21.20
C VAL A 461 2.23 -25.59 -21.18
N CYS A 462 3.26 -25.00 -21.76
CA CYS A 462 4.59 -25.60 -21.77
C CYS A 462 5.27 -25.52 -20.41
N ALA A 463 5.86 -26.63 -19.97
CA ALA A 463 6.74 -26.64 -18.82
C ALA A 463 8.08 -25.98 -19.17
N CYS A 464 8.80 -25.51 -18.16
CA CYS A 464 10.22 -25.13 -18.25
C CYS A 464 11.12 -26.34 -18.46
N TYR A 465 11.02 -26.97 -19.62
CA TYR A 465 11.71 -28.22 -19.90
C TYR A 465 12.02 -28.34 -21.39
N ASN A 466 13.29 -28.55 -21.73
CA ASN A 466 13.75 -28.70 -23.10
C ASN A 466 15.00 -29.61 -23.15
N ASN A 467 15.14 -30.42 -24.21
CA ASN A 467 16.24 -31.36 -24.41
C ASN A 467 16.51 -32.27 -23.20
N GLY A 468 15.46 -32.73 -22.53
CA GLY A 468 15.61 -33.60 -21.36
C GLY A 468 16.04 -32.90 -20.05
N GLN A 469 16.14 -31.56 -20.04
CA GLN A 469 16.56 -30.79 -18.86
C GLN A 469 15.47 -29.83 -18.39
N GLN A 470 15.39 -29.66 -17.06
CA GLN A 470 14.57 -28.64 -16.42
C GLN A 470 15.30 -27.29 -16.50
N LEU A 471 14.62 -26.27 -17.01
CA LEU A 471 15.16 -24.92 -17.16
C LEU A 471 14.79 -24.03 -15.97
N SER A 472 15.65 -23.05 -15.70
CA SER A 472 15.48 -22.04 -14.64
C SER A 472 14.67 -20.84 -15.12
N PRO A 473 14.03 -20.07 -14.21
CA PRO A 473 13.36 -18.82 -14.58
C PRO A 473 14.32 -17.85 -15.29
N GLY A 474 13.91 -17.34 -16.46
CA GLY A 474 14.73 -16.50 -17.33
C GLY A 474 15.34 -17.23 -18.53
N ASP A 475 15.50 -18.54 -18.46
CA ASP A 475 16.07 -19.33 -19.55
C ASP A 475 15.17 -19.30 -20.80
N GLN A 476 15.79 -19.31 -21.98
CA GLN A 476 15.11 -19.30 -23.27
C GLN A 476 15.51 -20.50 -24.12
N TRP A 477 14.58 -20.96 -24.95
CA TRP A 477 14.91 -21.94 -25.99
C TRP A 477 14.10 -21.68 -27.25
N GLN A 478 14.64 -22.16 -28.36
CA GLN A 478 14.00 -22.12 -29.67
C GLN A 478 13.88 -23.54 -30.22
N LYS A 479 12.78 -23.81 -30.93
CA LYS A 479 12.62 -25.08 -31.64
C LYS A 479 11.67 -24.91 -32.81
N VAL A 480 12.05 -25.55 -33.91
CA VAL A 480 11.34 -25.51 -35.18
C VAL A 480 10.08 -26.36 -35.05
N SER A 481 8.95 -25.84 -35.51
CA SER A 481 7.66 -26.53 -35.54
C SER A 481 6.93 -26.22 -36.84
N GLY A 482 6.96 -27.17 -37.78
CA GLY A 482 6.53 -26.89 -39.16
C GLY A 482 7.47 -25.87 -39.82
N GLU A 483 6.90 -24.80 -40.38
CA GLU A 483 7.64 -23.68 -41.00
C GLU A 483 7.93 -22.52 -40.03
N ASP A 484 7.49 -22.65 -38.78
CA ASP A 484 7.61 -21.62 -37.75
C ASP A 484 8.77 -21.92 -36.79
N CYS A 485 9.41 -20.86 -36.31
CA CYS A 485 10.25 -20.91 -35.11
C CYS A 485 9.44 -20.55 -33.87
N VAL A 486 9.45 -21.45 -32.89
CA VAL A 486 8.83 -21.21 -31.58
C VAL A 486 9.93 -20.79 -30.60
N THR A 487 9.82 -19.59 -30.03
CA THR A 487 10.71 -19.10 -28.96
C THR A 487 9.96 -19.13 -27.63
N CYS A 488 10.48 -19.87 -26.65
CA CYS A 488 9.92 -20.00 -25.32
C CYS A 488 10.84 -19.37 -24.27
N THR A 489 10.25 -18.76 -23.24
CA THR A 489 10.97 -18.15 -22.11
C THR A 489 10.37 -18.65 -20.79
N CYS A 490 11.23 -19.13 -19.91
CA CYS A 490 10.85 -19.64 -18.60
C CYS A 490 10.44 -18.54 -17.62
N GLN A 491 9.26 -18.69 -17.03
CA GLN A 491 8.73 -17.78 -16.02
C GLN A 491 8.95 -18.34 -14.61
N GLN A 492 8.87 -17.47 -13.61
CA GLN A 492 8.78 -17.92 -12.22
C GLN A 492 7.53 -18.81 -12.05
N GLY A 493 7.71 -20.01 -11.51
CA GLY A 493 6.64 -21.02 -11.38
C GLY A 493 6.73 -22.20 -12.34
N GLY A 494 7.79 -22.29 -13.16
CA GLY A 494 8.08 -23.48 -13.97
C GLY A 494 7.24 -23.63 -15.24
N ILE A 495 6.52 -22.57 -15.62
CA ILE A 495 5.74 -22.45 -16.85
C ILE A 495 6.54 -21.59 -17.84
N ALA A 496 6.50 -21.95 -19.11
CA ALA A 496 7.14 -21.17 -20.16
C ALA A 496 6.12 -20.43 -21.02
N HIS A 497 6.45 -19.19 -21.36
CA HIS A 497 5.71 -18.38 -22.31
C HIS A 497 6.33 -18.53 -23.70
N CYS A 498 5.57 -19.01 -24.68
CA CYS A 498 6.06 -19.31 -26.02
C CYS A 498 5.42 -18.41 -27.08
N THR A 499 6.23 -17.92 -28.01
CA THR A 499 5.81 -17.07 -29.13
C THR A 499 6.26 -17.69 -30.45
N ARG A 500 5.51 -17.46 -31.52
CA ARG A 500 5.82 -17.96 -32.87
C ARG A 500 6.27 -16.85 -33.79
N LYS A 501 7.26 -17.16 -34.62
CA LYS A 501 7.68 -16.32 -35.75
C LYS A 501 7.77 -17.19 -37.01
N PRO A 502 7.21 -16.76 -38.15
CA PRO A 502 7.40 -17.44 -39.42
C PRO A 502 8.89 -17.52 -39.80
N GLY A 503 9.35 -18.67 -40.28
CA GLY A 503 10.73 -18.90 -40.72
C GLY A 503 11.56 -19.76 -39.76
N GLY A 504 12.77 -20.13 -40.20
CA GLY A 504 13.69 -20.97 -39.41
C GLY A 504 14.18 -20.30 -38.13
N CYS A 505 14.47 -21.10 -37.10
CA CYS A 505 15.09 -20.58 -35.88
C CYS A 505 16.51 -20.08 -36.17
N GLN A 506 16.89 -18.97 -35.53
CA GLN A 506 18.25 -18.46 -35.65
C GLN A 506 19.18 -19.41 -34.89
N SER A 507 20.17 -19.98 -35.57
CA SER A 507 21.29 -20.64 -34.90
C SER A 507 22.13 -19.55 -34.22
N GLU A 508 22.28 -19.62 -32.90
CA GLU A 508 23.39 -18.95 -32.22
C GLU A 508 24.72 -19.63 -32.56
#